data_AF-A0A7J8D3F4-F1
#
_entry.id   AF-A0A7J8D3F4-F1
#
_cell.length_a   1.000
_cell.length_b   1.000
_cell.length_c   1.000
_cell.angle_alpha   90.00
_cell.angle_beta   90.00
_cell.angle_gamma   90.00
#
_symmetry.space_group_name_H-M   'P 1'
#
loop_
_entity.id
_entity.type
_entity.pdbx_description
1 polymer ?
#
loop_
_entity_poly.entity_id
_entity_poly.type
_entity_poly.pdbx_seq_one_letter_code
_entity_poly.pdbx_strand_id
1 'polypeptide(L)'
;MSIITVQLGQCGNQIGFEVFDTLFSDSHCPQGLCSKRENEAYQASCKERFFSEEENGVPIARAVLVDMEPKVINQTLSKAAQSGRWKYGQHSCFCQKQGSGNNWAYGYSVHGPRHEESIMDLIQKEVEKCDSLSGFFIIMSMAGGTGSGLGAFITQNLQDQYSNFLKMNHIIWPYGTGEVIVQNYNSILTLSHLYRSSDALLVHENDAVHKICAKLLNIKQISFSDINQVLAHQLGSVFQPTYSEEGSSRYRRNPLGDLMENLVPHPEFKMLGVRNIPQMSEHSLAYSTFTWAGLLKHLRQMLISNAKMEEGIDWQVRPPLPGLPTRGKMSLNKELHFNTSIANTVVLRGKDVHSADLGGFKDPALYTSWLEPGEALSVWRTQRAFSKYEKSAALVSNSQFLVQPLDMIVGKAWNMFASKAYIHQYTKFGIEEEDFLDSFTLLEQVVASYRNL
;
A
#
# COMPACT_ATOMS: atom_id res chain seq x y z
N MET A 1 4.12 -7.37 -17.99
CA MET A 1 4.49 -5.93 -17.94
C MET A 1 5.27 -5.71 -16.66
N SER A 2 6.34 -4.93 -16.76
CA SER A 2 7.24 -4.62 -15.67
C SER A 2 6.70 -3.50 -14.79
N ILE A 3 7.06 -3.53 -13.51
CA ILE A 3 6.76 -2.49 -12.53
C ILE A 3 8.09 -2.02 -11.96
N ILE A 4 8.32 -0.71 -11.97
CA ILE A 4 9.50 -0.12 -11.36
C ILE A 4 9.14 0.32 -9.95
N THR A 5 9.87 -0.18 -8.97
CA THR A 5 9.65 0.18 -7.57
C THR A 5 10.57 1.34 -7.16
N VAL A 6 10.01 2.47 -6.75
CA VAL A 6 10.80 3.60 -6.24
C VAL A 6 10.71 3.61 -4.71
N GLN A 7 11.83 3.33 -4.04
CA GLN A 7 11.89 3.20 -2.58
C GLN A 7 12.47 4.49 -1.97
N LEU A 8 11.70 5.16 -1.12
CA LEU A 8 12.02 6.52 -0.67
C LEU A 8 12.20 6.63 0.84
N GLY A 9 13.37 7.12 1.22
CA GLY A 9 13.78 7.32 2.61
C GLY A 9 13.95 6.01 3.38
N GLN A 10 14.30 6.14 4.67
CA GLN A 10 14.59 5.00 5.53
C GLN A 10 13.48 3.94 5.53
N CYS A 11 12.22 4.35 5.70
CA CYS A 11 11.09 3.44 5.79
C CYS A 11 10.83 2.73 4.45
N GLY A 12 10.80 3.47 3.34
CA GLY A 12 10.57 2.92 2.02
C GLY A 12 11.62 1.89 1.60
N ASN A 13 12.90 2.17 1.86
CA ASN A 13 14.00 1.26 1.55
C ASN A 13 13.98 -0.04 2.37
N GLN A 14 13.57 0.02 3.64
CA GLN A 14 13.47 -1.18 4.47
C GLN A 14 12.27 -2.06 4.10
N ILE A 15 11.12 -1.45 3.81
CA ILE A 15 9.93 -2.17 3.36
C ILE A 15 10.16 -2.77 1.98
N GLY A 16 10.72 -1.98 1.07
CA GLY A 16 11.01 -2.42 -0.29
C GLY A 16 11.91 -3.66 -0.31
N PHE A 17 12.92 -3.73 0.56
CA PHE A 17 13.70 -4.95 0.74
C PHE A 17 12.82 -6.17 1.10
N GLU A 18 12.02 -6.07 2.16
CA GLU A 18 11.17 -7.19 2.61
C GLU A 18 10.13 -7.59 1.54
N VAL A 19 9.64 -6.62 0.76
CA VAL A 19 8.73 -6.85 -0.38
C VAL A 19 9.41 -7.69 -1.45
N PHE A 20 10.58 -7.27 -1.96
CA PHE A 20 11.31 -8.06 -2.96
C PHE A 20 11.69 -9.43 -2.44
N ASP A 21 12.07 -9.54 -1.17
CA ASP A 21 12.40 -10.81 -0.55
C ASP A 21 11.19 -11.75 -0.47
N THR A 22 10.03 -11.23 -0.10
CA THR A 22 8.76 -11.97 -0.06
C THR A 22 8.34 -12.40 -1.46
N LEU A 23 8.42 -11.50 -2.45
CA LEU A 23 8.07 -11.79 -3.84
C LEU A 23 8.94 -12.89 -4.44
N PHE A 24 10.26 -12.83 -4.19
CA PHE A 24 11.20 -13.85 -4.64
C PHE A 24 10.95 -15.19 -3.94
N SER A 25 10.84 -15.17 -2.61
CA SER A 25 10.65 -16.37 -1.79
C SER A 25 9.38 -17.10 -2.19
N ASP A 26 8.31 -16.34 -2.38
CA ASP A 26 7.04 -16.89 -2.83
C ASP A 26 7.18 -17.46 -4.24
N SER A 27 7.78 -16.76 -5.24
CA SER A 27 7.87 -17.29 -6.61
C SER A 27 8.70 -18.56 -6.77
N HIS A 28 9.65 -18.81 -5.87
CA HIS A 28 10.50 -20.00 -5.88
C HIS A 28 10.04 -21.10 -4.91
N CYS A 29 8.93 -20.89 -4.20
CA CYS A 29 8.39 -21.90 -3.30
C CYS A 29 7.87 -23.11 -4.10
N PRO A 30 8.39 -24.34 -3.87
CA PRO A 30 7.95 -25.54 -4.59
C PRO A 30 6.61 -26.09 -4.08
N GLN A 31 6.06 -25.53 -3.00
CA GLN A 31 4.85 -26.02 -2.32
C GLN A 31 3.54 -25.60 -3.03
N GLY A 32 3.59 -25.31 -4.33
CA GLY A 32 2.40 -25.00 -5.11
C GLY A 32 1.55 -26.25 -5.31
N LEU A 33 0.26 -26.18 -4.97
CA LEU A 33 -0.74 -27.22 -5.30
C LEU A 33 -1.08 -27.25 -6.81
N CYS A 34 -0.24 -26.65 -7.65
CA CYS A 34 -0.46 -26.45 -9.08
C CYS A 34 0.48 -27.32 -9.91
N SER A 35 0.17 -27.49 -11.19
CA SER A 35 1.03 -28.22 -12.12
C SER A 35 2.41 -27.56 -12.27
N LYS A 36 3.42 -28.33 -12.69
CA LYS A 36 4.77 -27.83 -12.97
C LYS A 36 4.75 -26.65 -13.95
N ARG A 37 3.93 -26.75 -15.00
CA ARG A 37 3.76 -25.71 -16.02
C ARG A 37 3.18 -24.41 -15.45
N GLU A 38 2.20 -24.50 -14.56
CA GLU A 38 1.61 -23.32 -13.91
C GLU A 38 2.61 -22.65 -12.95
N ASN A 39 3.44 -23.44 -12.28
CA ASN A 39 4.48 -22.91 -11.41
C ASN A 39 5.58 -22.19 -12.22
N GLU A 40 5.99 -22.75 -13.35
CA GLU A 40 6.93 -22.10 -14.28
C GLU A 40 6.36 -20.79 -14.83
N ALA A 41 5.07 -20.79 -15.24
CA ALA A 41 4.40 -19.58 -15.71
C ALA A 41 4.26 -18.51 -14.61
N TYR A 42 4.05 -18.93 -13.36
CA TYR A 42 3.98 -18.05 -12.19
C TYR A 42 5.32 -17.38 -11.94
N GLN A 43 6.38 -18.18 -11.91
CA GLN A 43 7.75 -17.69 -11.73
C GLN A 43 8.15 -16.73 -12.85
N ALA A 44 7.84 -17.08 -14.11
CA ALA A 44 8.11 -16.22 -15.26
C ALA A 44 7.35 -14.89 -15.16
N SER A 45 6.07 -14.91 -14.75
CA SER A 45 5.26 -13.68 -14.59
C SER A 45 5.76 -12.79 -13.44
N CYS A 46 6.15 -13.37 -12.30
CA CYS A 46 6.77 -12.63 -11.20
C CYS A 46 8.10 -12.01 -11.64
N LYS A 47 8.92 -12.80 -12.36
CA LYS A 47 10.22 -12.36 -12.88
C LYS A 47 10.06 -11.20 -13.85
N GLU A 48 9.23 -11.34 -14.89
CA GLU A 48 8.94 -10.27 -15.87
C GLU A 48 8.49 -8.97 -15.18
N ARG A 49 7.69 -9.10 -14.12
CA ARG A 49 7.10 -7.97 -13.40
C ARG A 49 8.10 -7.22 -12.54
N PHE A 50 8.89 -7.93 -11.73
CA PHE A 50 9.69 -7.32 -10.65
C PHE A 50 11.19 -7.46 -10.82
N PHE A 51 11.66 -8.34 -11.70
CA PHE A 51 13.08 -8.65 -11.84
C PHE A 51 13.56 -8.53 -13.30
N SER A 52 14.84 -8.22 -13.47
CA SER A 52 15.56 -8.36 -14.74
C SER A 52 16.58 -9.50 -14.65
N GLU A 53 16.89 -10.10 -15.79
CA GLU A 53 17.92 -11.15 -15.90
C GLU A 53 19.31 -10.53 -16.03
N GLU A 54 20.32 -11.21 -15.48
CA GLU A 54 21.74 -10.87 -15.67
C GLU A 54 22.55 -12.13 -16.00
N GLU A 55 23.74 -11.95 -16.58
CA GLU A 55 24.62 -13.01 -17.10
C GLU A 55 24.98 -14.10 -16.06
N ASN A 56 25.01 -13.73 -14.77
CA ASN A 56 25.42 -14.62 -13.68
C ASN A 56 24.26 -15.40 -13.04
N GLY A 57 23.03 -15.29 -13.57
CA GLY A 57 21.86 -16.05 -13.13
C GLY A 57 21.16 -15.56 -11.85
N VAL A 58 21.71 -14.56 -11.14
CA VAL A 58 21.06 -13.93 -9.98
C VAL A 58 20.12 -12.80 -10.44
N PRO A 59 18.80 -12.88 -10.17
CA PRO A 59 17.85 -11.85 -10.60
C PRO A 59 18.12 -10.48 -9.96
N ILE A 60 17.90 -9.43 -10.74
CA ILE A 60 18.05 -8.04 -10.29
C ILE A 60 16.68 -7.43 -10.06
N ALA A 61 16.44 -6.85 -8.90
CA ALA A 61 15.21 -6.13 -8.60
C ALA A 61 15.08 -4.87 -9.48
N ARG A 62 13.92 -4.69 -10.12
CA ARG A 62 13.53 -3.46 -10.83
C ARG A 62 13.13 -2.39 -9.82
N ALA A 63 14.14 -1.82 -9.17
CA ALA A 63 13.94 -0.85 -8.11
C ALA A 63 14.98 0.27 -8.15
N VAL A 64 14.58 1.46 -7.70
CA VAL A 64 15.48 2.58 -7.43
C VAL A 64 15.37 2.95 -5.95
N LEU A 65 16.49 2.97 -5.25
CA LEU A 65 16.59 3.27 -3.81
C LEU A 65 17.07 4.70 -3.64
N VAL A 66 16.30 5.51 -2.93
CA VAL A 66 16.63 6.91 -2.70
C VAL A 66 16.57 7.19 -1.20
N ASP A 67 17.67 7.69 -0.65
CA ASP A 67 17.70 8.22 0.71
C ASP A 67 18.72 9.35 0.78
N MET A 68 18.58 10.27 1.71
CA MET A 68 19.57 11.35 1.89
C MET A 68 20.72 10.94 2.81
N GLU A 69 20.71 9.69 3.30
CA GLU A 69 21.72 9.11 4.19
C GLU A 69 22.13 7.70 3.72
N PRO A 70 23.42 7.33 3.78
CA PRO A 70 23.90 6.10 3.16
C PRO A 70 23.64 4.85 4.01
N LYS A 71 23.37 5.01 5.32
CA LYS A 71 23.34 3.91 6.28
C LYS A 71 22.32 2.83 5.90
N VAL A 72 21.08 3.25 5.61
CA VAL A 72 19.98 2.32 5.33
C VAL A 72 20.18 1.67 3.96
N ILE A 73 20.59 2.45 2.95
CA ILE A 73 20.90 1.94 1.61
C ILE A 73 21.99 0.87 1.68
N ASN A 74 23.12 1.15 2.33
CA ASN A 74 24.23 0.20 2.43
C ASN A 74 23.81 -1.10 3.15
N GLN A 75 22.99 -0.98 4.20
CA GLN A 75 22.44 -2.14 4.91
C GLN A 75 21.51 -2.97 4.01
N THR A 76 20.59 -2.32 3.30
CA THR A 76 19.65 -2.98 2.39
C THR A 76 20.35 -3.67 1.21
N LEU A 77 21.32 -2.99 0.58
CA LEU A 77 22.13 -3.56 -0.50
C LEU A 77 22.92 -4.78 -0.03
N SER A 78 23.57 -4.67 1.14
CA SER A 78 24.34 -5.77 1.72
C SER A 78 23.46 -6.95 2.08
N LYS A 79 22.30 -6.70 2.69
CA LYS A 79 21.34 -7.75 3.08
C LYS A 79 20.82 -8.53 1.86
N ALA A 80 20.49 -7.82 0.77
CA ALA A 80 20.07 -8.45 -0.49
C ALA A 80 21.19 -9.30 -1.09
N ALA A 81 22.39 -8.73 -1.25
CA ALA A 81 23.53 -9.43 -1.84
C ALA A 81 23.96 -10.67 -1.03
N GLN A 82 23.97 -10.58 0.30
CA GLN A 82 24.33 -11.70 1.19
C GLN A 82 23.33 -12.85 1.13
N SER A 83 22.07 -12.59 0.77
CA SER A 83 21.08 -13.65 0.60
C SER A 83 21.41 -14.61 -0.55
N GLY A 84 22.17 -14.14 -1.56
CA GLY A 84 22.50 -14.88 -2.78
C GLY A 84 21.30 -15.20 -3.69
N ARG A 85 20.09 -14.76 -3.32
CA ARG A 85 18.84 -15.10 -4.00
C ARG A 85 18.48 -14.09 -5.09
N TRP A 86 18.65 -12.81 -4.79
CA TRP A 86 18.41 -11.69 -5.68
C TRP A 86 19.29 -10.52 -5.23
N LYS A 87 19.47 -9.50 -6.08
CA LYS A 87 20.24 -8.30 -5.75
C LYS A 87 19.59 -7.03 -6.32
N TYR A 88 20.02 -5.88 -5.84
CA TYR A 88 19.74 -4.60 -6.49
C TYR A 88 20.77 -4.32 -7.60
N GLY A 89 20.42 -3.47 -8.57
CA GLY A 89 21.33 -3.07 -9.64
C GLY A 89 22.50 -2.23 -9.13
N GLN A 90 23.67 -2.32 -9.76
CA GLN A 90 24.87 -1.57 -9.33
C GLN A 90 24.69 -0.05 -9.34
N HIS A 91 23.85 0.45 -10.24
CA HIS A 91 23.51 1.87 -10.39
C HIS A 91 22.02 2.10 -10.13
N SER A 92 21.49 1.51 -9.06
CA SER A 92 20.07 1.61 -8.69
C SER A 92 19.82 2.38 -7.40
N CYS A 93 20.85 3.03 -6.83
CA CYS A 93 20.70 3.75 -5.58
C CYS A 93 21.28 5.17 -5.64
N PHE A 94 20.62 6.08 -4.94
CA PHE A 94 21.05 7.44 -4.71
C PHE A 94 21.13 7.71 -3.20
N CYS A 95 22.29 8.17 -2.74
CA CYS A 95 22.48 8.58 -1.35
C CYS A 95 23.28 9.87 -1.20
N GLN A 96 22.97 10.65 -0.17
CA GLN A 96 23.74 11.82 0.24
C GLN A 96 24.32 11.65 1.65
N LYS A 97 25.04 12.66 2.14
CA LYS A 97 25.62 12.67 3.50
C LYS A 97 24.74 13.33 4.54
N GLN A 98 23.71 14.07 4.14
CA GLN A 98 22.90 14.91 5.02
C GLN A 98 21.41 14.66 4.80
N GLY A 99 20.76 14.08 5.82
CA GLY A 99 19.34 13.81 5.83
C GLY A 99 18.45 15.05 5.81
N SER A 100 17.13 14.84 5.72
CA SER A 100 16.15 15.93 5.67
C SER A 100 15.73 16.47 7.06
N GLY A 101 16.28 15.93 8.15
CA GLY A 101 16.01 16.40 9.52
C GLY A 101 14.53 16.35 9.93
N ASN A 102 13.77 15.39 9.40
CA ASN A 102 12.31 15.30 9.55
C ASN A 102 11.51 16.52 9.08
N ASN A 103 12.07 17.35 8.21
CA ASN A 103 11.39 18.51 7.65
C ASN A 103 10.99 18.24 6.19
N TRP A 104 9.68 18.22 5.93
CA TRP A 104 9.13 18.03 4.58
C TRP A 104 9.57 19.13 3.61
N ALA A 105 9.54 20.40 4.03
CA ALA A 105 9.91 21.54 3.18
C ALA A 105 11.38 21.47 2.74
N TYR A 106 12.27 21.02 3.61
CA TYR A 106 13.67 20.83 3.23
C TYR A 106 13.84 19.67 2.23
N GLY A 107 13.13 18.56 2.44
CA GLY A 107 13.12 17.44 1.49
C GLY A 107 12.59 17.84 0.12
N TYR A 108 11.48 18.58 0.09
CA TYR A 108 10.78 19.00 -1.12
C TYR A 108 11.48 20.15 -1.84
N SER A 109 11.71 21.28 -1.18
CA SER A 109 12.18 22.52 -1.81
C SER A 109 13.70 22.63 -1.97
N VAL A 110 14.47 21.84 -1.21
CA VAL A 110 15.95 21.90 -1.28
C VAL A 110 16.52 20.62 -1.89
N HIS A 111 16.27 19.47 -1.26
CA HIS A 111 16.85 18.20 -1.75
C HIS A 111 16.24 17.77 -3.08
N GLY A 112 14.94 17.96 -3.27
CA GLY A 112 14.23 17.67 -4.52
C GLY A 112 14.89 18.31 -5.74
N PRO A 113 14.82 19.64 -5.91
CA PRO A 113 15.40 20.33 -7.06
C PRO A 113 16.90 20.10 -7.22
N ARG A 114 17.64 20.01 -6.10
CA ARG A 114 19.10 19.82 -6.14
C ARG A 114 19.52 18.47 -6.72
N HIS A 115 18.71 17.44 -6.53
CA HIS A 115 19.06 16.06 -6.87
C HIS A 115 18.13 15.42 -7.89
N GLU A 116 17.21 16.21 -8.46
CA GLU A 116 16.24 15.78 -9.47
C GLU A 116 16.91 15.02 -10.61
N GLU A 117 17.84 15.66 -11.31
CA GLU A 117 18.50 15.09 -12.50
C GLU A 117 19.14 13.74 -12.19
N SER A 118 19.85 13.64 -11.07
CA SER A 118 20.52 12.39 -10.67
C SER A 118 19.54 11.28 -10.34
N ILE A 119 18.41 11.58 -9.71
CA ILE A 119 17.41 10.57 -9.34
C ILE A 119 16.59 10.15 -10.56
N MET A 120 16.19 11.11 -11.39
CA MET A 120 15.40 10.84 -12.60
C MET A 120 16.21 10.08 -13.66
N ASP A 121 17.52 10.31 -13.77
CA ASP A 121 18.42 9.52 -14.63
C ASP A 121 18.49 8.05 -14.19
N LEU A 122 18.52 7.76 -12.88
CA LEU A 122 18.46 6.38 -12.38
C LEU A 122 17.14 5.71 -12.74
N ILE A 123 16.02 6.43 -12.59
CA ILE A 123 14.70 5.91 -12.92
C ILE A 123 14.60 5.67 -14.44
N GLN A 124 15.07 6.61 -15.25
CA GLN A 124 15.09 6.49 -16.71
C GLN A 124 15.86 5.24 -17.14
N LYS A 125 17.03 4.99 -16.56
CA LYS A 125 17.83 3.78 -16.84
C LYS A 125 17.09 2.50 -16.49
N GLU A 126 16.26 2.48 -15.44
CA GLU A 126 15.42 1.32 -15.13
C GLU A 126 14.23 1.19 -16.09
N VAL A 127 13.65 2.30 -16.55
CA VAL A 127 12.60 2.33 -17.58
C VAL A 127 13.10 1.76 -18.90
N GLU A 128 14.29 2.16 -19.34
CA GLU A 128 14.91 1.70 -20.59
C GLU A 128 15.22 0.20 -20.60
N LYS A 129 15.32 -0.45 -19.43
CA LYS A 129 15.47 -1.92 -19.28
C LYS A 129 14.15 -2.69 -19.36
N CYS A 130 13.02 -2.01 -19.46
CA CYS A 130 11.70 -2.63 -19.49
C CYS A 130 11.18 -2.71 -20.92
N ASP A 131 10.88 -3.92 -21.41
CA ASP A 131 10.24 -4.10 -22.72
C ASP A 131 8.82 -3.49 -22.75
N SER A 132 8.12 -3.53 -21.62
CA SER A 132 6.78 -2.97 -21.45
C SER A 132 6.55 -2.59 -19.99
N LEU A 133 6.55 -1.29 -19.71
CA LEU A 133 6.30 -0.73 -18.38
C LEU A 133 4.79 -0.57 -18.13
N SER A 134 4.33 -1.07 -16.98
CA SER A 134 2.97 -0.86 -16.46
C SER A 134 2.87 0.47 -15.70
N GLY A 135 3.85 0.74 -14.83
CA GLY A 135 3.87 1.93 -13.99
C GLY A 135 4.89 1.85 -12.87
N PHE A 136 4.80 2.82 -11.98
CA PHE A 136 5.65 3.00 -10.81
C PHE A 136 4.90 2.60 -9.55
N PHE A 137 5.54 1.76 -8.75
CA PHE A 137 5.11 1.45 -7.39
C PHE A 137 6.05 2.17 -6.41
N ILE A 138 5.54 3.21 -5.76
CA ILE A 138 6.37 4.15 -4.99
C ILE A 138 6.13 3.89 -3.50
N ILE A 139 7.18 3.57 -2.75
CA ILE A 139 7.06 3.20 -1.32
C ILE A 139 7.68 4.29 -0.47
N MET A 140 6.89 4.89 0.42
CA MET A 140 7.32 6.02 1.24
C MET A 140 6.59 6.10 2.59
N SER A 141 7.16 6.86 3.53
CA SER A 141 6.48 7.22 4.79
C SER A 141 6.02 8.67 4.78
N MET A 142 4.94 8.96 5.51
CA MET A 142 4.42 10.33 5.62
C MET A 142 5.08 11.16 6.74
N ALA A 143 5.69 10.52 7.74
CA ALA A 143 6.26 11.22 8.90
C ALA A 143 7.64 11.83 8.67
N GLY A 144 8.51 11.15 7.90
CA GLY A 144 9.93 11.53 7.79
C GLY A 144 10.18 12.52 6.65
N GLY A 145 11.15 13.43 6.79
CA GLY A 145 11.37 14.51 5.81
C GLY A 145 11.80 14.03 4.42
N THR A 146 12.64 12.99 4.34
CA THR A 146 13.08 12.42 3.05
C THR A 146 11.97 11.60 2.38
N GLY A 147 11.38 10.65 3.12
CA GLY A 147 10.31 9.82 2.57
C GLY A 147 9.11 10.65 2.10
N SER A 148 8.74 11.67 2.87
CA SER A 148 7.57 12.50 2.64
C SER A 148 7.82 13.63 1.64
N GLY A 149 8.76 14.54 1.93
CA GLY A 149 9.05 15.74 1.12
C GLY A 149 9.70 15.42 -0.22
N LEU A 150 10.85 14.75 -0.19
CA LEU A 150 11.54 14.34 -1.43
C LEU A 150 10.69 13.33 -2.21
N GLY A 151 9.94 12.45 -1.53
CA GLY A 151 9.05 11.51 -2.20
C GLY A 151 7.86 12.17 -2.92
N ALA A 152 7.25 13.20 -2.33
CA ALA A 152 6.22 13.99 -2.99
C ALA A 152 6.77 14.72 -4.24
N PHE A 153 7.97 15.29 -4.14
CA PHE A 153 8.65 15.95 -5.26
C PHE A 153 8.95 14.97 -6.42
N ILE A 154 9.53 13.80 -6.12
CA ILE A 154 9.82 12.78 -7.14
C ILE A 154 8.54 12.26 -7.79
N THR A 155 7.48 12.05 -7.01
CA THR A 155 6.18 11.63 -7.55
C THR A 155 5.63 12.65 -8.54
N GLN A 156 5.75 13.95 -8.24
CA GLN A 156 5.36 15.01 -9.16
C GLN A 156 6.19 14.98 -10.45
N ASN A 157 7.50 14.85 -10.37
CA ASN A 157 8.34 14.74 -11.57
C ASN A 157 8.05 13.47 -12.39
N LEU A 158 7.69 12.36 -11.75
CA LEU A 158 7.21 11.17 -12.45
C LEU A 158 5.89 11.43 -13.16
N GLN A 159 4.99 12.23 -12.57
CA GLN A 159 3.76 12.63 -13.24
C GLN A 159 4.04 13.52 -14.45
N ASP A 160 5.00 14.44 -14.35
CA ASP A 160 5.35 15.39 -15.42
C ASP A 160 6.08 14.69 -16.59
N GLN A 161 7.05 13.83 -16.30
CA GLN A 161 7.89 13.16 -17.32
C GLN A 161 7.26 11.86 -17.86
N TYR A 162 6.51 11.14 -17.03
CA TYR A 162 5.96 9.81 -17.34
C TYR A 162 4.44 9.77 -17.20
N SER A 163 3.74 10.82 -17.66
CA SER A 163 2.28 11.00 -17.51
C SER A 163 1.43 9.81 -18.00
N ASN A 164 1.88 9.06 -19.01
CA ASN A 164 1.18 7.90 -19.57
C ASN A 164 1.25 6.62 -18.71
N PHE A 165 2.12 6.58 -17.70
CA PHE A 165 2.32 5.42 -16.84
C PHE A 165 1.66 5.61 -15.49
N LEU A 166 1.19 4.52 -14.89
CA LEU A 166 0.47 4.58 -13.61
C LEU A 166 1.42 4.86 -12.43
N LYS A 167 0.97 5.64 -11.44
CA LYS A 167 1.69 5.89 -10.18
C LYS A 167 0.82 5.45 -9.00
N MET A 168 1.23 4.35 -8.38
CA MET A 168 0.64 3.89 -7.12
C MET A 168 1.62 4.17 -5.98
N ASN A 169 1.23 5.07 -5.08
CA ASN A 169 1.99 5.37 -3.88
C ASN A 169 1.54 4.46 -2.73
N HIS A 170 2.42 3.59 -2.26
CA HIS A 170 2.28 2.90 -0.98
C HIS A 170 2.80 3.80 0.14
N ILE A 171 1.86 4.32 0.91
CA ILE A 171 2.13 5.25 2.01
C ILE A 171 2.01 4.56 3.36
N ILE A 172 3.04 4.74 4.19
CA ILE A 172 3.02 4.32 5.58
C ILE A 172 2.50 5.47 6.44
N TRP A 173 1.31 5.25 6.98
CA TRP A 173 0.62 6.17 7.86
C TRP A 173 1.27 6.15 9.24
N PRO A 174 1.59 7.33 9.82
CA PRO A 174 2.37 7.42 11.04
C PRO A 174 1.58 6.95 12.26
N TYR A 175 2.28 6.68 13.36
CA TYR A 175 1.61 6.38 14.63
C TYR A 175 0.79 7.58 15.11
N GLY A 176 -0.43 7.31 15.58
CA GLY A 176 -1.34 8.31 16.13
C GLY A 176 -0.80 8.97 17.41
N THR A 177 0.09 8.29 18.14
CA THR A 177 0.77 8.83 19.33
C THR A 177 1.88 9.82 19.01
N GLY A 178 2.41 9.82 17.77
CA GLY A 178 3.51 10.68 17.36
C GLY A 178 4.87 9.97 17.38
N GLU A 179 5.55 9.93 16.24
CA GLU A 179 6.97 9.56 16.10
C GLU A 179 7.87 10.80 16.08
N VAL A 180 7.36 11.87 15.46
CA VAL A 180 8.06 13.16 15.31
C VAL A 180 7.06 14.29 15.59
N ILE A 181 7.54 15.36 16.23
CA ILE A 181 6.71 16.50 16.62
C ILE A 181 5.99 17.15 15.42
N VAL A 182 6.66 17.26 14.27
CA VAL A 182 6.14 17.90 13.05
C VAL A 182 5.45 16.94 12.07
N GLN A 183 5.22 15.68 12.47
CA GLN A 183 4.70 14.66 11.55
C GLN A 183 3.35 15.01 10.91
N ASN A 184 2.49 15.75 11.62
CA ASN A 184 1.15 16.06 11.13
C ASN A 184 1.25 17.03 9.95
N TYR A 185 2.14 18.03 10.02
CA TYR A 185 2.46 18.90 8.89
C TYR A 185 3.07 18.15 7.71
N ASN A 186 4.06 17.28 7.97
CA ASN A 186 4.64 16.46 6.91
C ASN A 186 3.57 15.60 6.23
N SER A 187 2.65 15.03 7.00
CA SER A 187 1.57 14.19 6.48
C SER A 187 0.58 14.96 5.63
N ILE A 188 0.12 16.14 6.06
CA ILE A 188 -0.86 16.92 5.26
C ILE A 188 -0.25 17.43 3.96
N LEU A 189 0.99 17.94 3.98
CA LEU A 189 1.67 18.42 2.78
C LEU A 189 1.91 17.26 1.81
N THR A 190 2.35 16.12 2.33
CA THR A 190 2.55 14.92 1.52
C THR A 190 1.27 14.45 0.85
N LEU A 191 0.19 14.26 1.62
CA LEU A 191 -1.08 13.81 1.07
C LEU A 191 -1.63 14.79 0.03
N SER A 192 -1.57 16.09 0.33
CA SER A 192 -2.01 17.16 -0.58
C SER A 192 -1.29 17.10 -1.93
N HIS A 193 0.03 16.93 -1.94
CA HIS A 193 0.81 16.78 -3.18
C HIS A 193 0.53 15.45 -3.87
N LEU A 194 0.51 14.33 -3.13
CA LEU A 194 0.26 13.01 -3.71
C LEU A 194 -1.14 12.88 -4.33
N TYR A 195 -2.16 13.55 -3.78
CA TYR A 195 -3.50 13.58 -4.38
C TYR A 195 -3.50 14.19 -5.78
N ARG A 196 -2.63 15.16 -6.04
CA ARG A 196 -2.50 15.82 -7.35
C ARG A 196 -1.65 15.01 -8.34
N SER A 197 -0.63 14.31 -7.85
CA SER A 197 0.37 13.64 -8.71
C SER A 197 0.25 12.11 -8.81
N SER A 198 -0.54 11.46 -7.95
CA SER A 198 -0.70 10.00 -7.94
C SER A 198 -2.04 9.56 -8.53
N ASP A 199 -2.08 8.36 -9.10
CA ASP A 199 -3.33 7.74 -9.56
C ASP A 199 -4.04 7.00 -8.42
N ALA A 200 -3.27 6.35 -7.53
CA ALA A 200 -3.80 5.66 -6.35
C ALA A 200 -2.87 5.75 -5.14
N LEU A 201 -3.45 5.77 -3.94
CA LEU A 201 -2.76 5.79 -2.65
C LEU A 201 -3.09 4.51 -1.87
N LEU A 202 -2.16 3.56 -1.83
CA LEU A 202 -2.28 2.34 -1.03
C LEU A 202 -1.79 2.62 0.40
N VAL A 203 -2.67 2.52 1.39
CA VAL A 203 -2.38 2.99 2.74
C VAL A 203 -2.23 1.82 3.72
N HIS A 204 -1.15 1.84 4.50
CA HIS A 204 -1.00 0.98 5.67
C HIS A 204 -0.73 1.81 6.93
N GLU A 205 -1.40 1.46 8.03
CA GLU A 205 -1.27 2.16 9.31
C GLU A 205 -0.30 1.44 10.24
N ASN A 206 0.73 2.15 10.70
CA ASN A 206 1.72 1.62 11.65
C ASN A 206 1.04 1.07 12.92
N ASP A 207 0.07 1.79 13.49
CA ASP A 207 -0.70 1.32 14.64
C ASP A 207 -1.45 0.00 14.38
N ALA A 208 -1.99 -0.18 13.18
CA ALA A 208 -2.74 -1.38 12.83
C ALA A 208 -1.81 -2.59 12.64
N VAL A 209 -0.72 -2.41 11.91
CA VAL A 209 0.27 -3.48 11.68
C VAL A 209 0.98 -3.86 12.97
N HIS A 210 1.33 -2.88 13.81
CA HIS A 210 1.90 -3.14 15.13
C HIS A 210 0.96 -3.97 16.02
N LYS A 211 -0.35 -3.70 15.97
CA LYS A 211 -1.36 -4.51 16.69
C LYS A 211 -1.45 -5.94 16.14
N ILE A 212 -1.33 -6.12 14.83
CA ILE A 212 -1.27 -7.46 14.20
C ILE A 212 -0.05 -8.23 14.72
N CYS A 213 1.13 -7.63 14.75
CA CYS A 213 2.34 -8.25 15.30
C CYS A 213 2.17 -8.64 16.78
N ALA A 214 1.59 -7.74 17.58
CA ALA A 214 1.38 -7.97 19.01
C ALA A 214 0.39 -9.10 19.30
N LYS A 215 -0.78 -9.06 18.64
CA LYS A 215 -1.91 -9.94 18.99
C LYS A 215 -1.91 -11.23 18.20
N LEU A 216 -1.81 -11.13 16.86
CA LEU A 216 -1.98 -12.30 15.98
C LEU A 216 -0.69 -13.10 15.81
N LEU A 217 0.46 -12.41 15.73
CA LEU A 217 1.77 -13.07 15.64
C LEU A 217 2.38 -13.38 17.01
N ASN A 218 1.79 -12.85 18.09
CA ASN A 218 2.23 -13.04 19.47
C ASN A 218 3.71 -12.65 19.69
N ILE A 219 4.17 -11.58 19.04
CA ILE A 219 5.53 -11.06 19.17
C ILE A 219 5.59 -10.13 20.38
N LYS A 220 6.41 -10.50 21.39
CA LYS A 220 6.52 -9.72 22.64
C LYS A 220 7.29 -8.41 22.49
N GLN A 221 8.36 -8.41 21.69
CA GLN A 221 9.22 -7.26 21.44
C GLN A 221 9.22 -6.99 19.95
N ILE A 222 8.37 -6.05 19.53
CA ILE A 222 8.10 -5.78 18.12
C ILE A 222 9.15 -4.82 17.59
N SER A 223 9.86 -5.26 16.56
CA SER A 223 10.80 -4.45 15.81
C SER A 223 10.18 -3.94 14.50
N PHE A 224 10.80 -2.94 13.87
CA PHE A 224 10.41 -2.53 12.52
C PHE A 224 10.61 -3.65 11.49
N SER A 225 11.51 -4.60 11.72
CA SER A 225 11.66 -5.77 10.83
C SER A 225 10.39 -6.61 10.83
N ASP A 226 9.76 -6.82 11.99
CA ASP A 226 8.54 -7.61 12.12
C ASP A 226 7.36 -6.91 11.43
N ILE A 227 7.25 -5.59 11.60
CA ILE A 227 6.23 -4.76 10.93
C ILE A 227 6.41 -4.82 9.41
N ASN A 228 7.65 -4.63 8.94
CA ASN A 228 7.95 -4.63 7.50
C ASN A 228 7.68 -5.99 6.85
N GLN A 229 7.88 -7.09 7.56
CA GLN A 229 7.52 -8.43 7.08
C GLN A 229 6.01 -8.60 6.90
N VAL A 230 5.19 -8.10 7.84
CA VAL A 230 3.73 -8.14 7.71
C VAL A 230 3.26 -7.29 6.52
N LEU A 231 3.84 -6.10 6.34
CA LEU A 231 3.57 -5.24 5.19
C LEU A 231 3.93 -5.93 3.88
N ALA A 232 5.13 -6.51 3.80
CA ALA A 232 5.59 -7.23 2.62
C ALA A 232 4.69 -8.42 2.28
N HIS A 233 4.23 -9.16 3.30
CA HIS A 233 3.25 -10.23 3.13
C HIS A 233 1.92 -9.71 2.58
N GLN A 234 1.40 -8.60 3.10
CA GLN A 234 0.16 -7.98 2.61
C GLN A 234 0.29 -7.56 1.14
N LEU A 235 1.38 -6.89 0.78
CA LEU A 235 1.65 -6.47 -0.60
C LEU A 235 1.85 -7.67 -1.53
N GLY A 236 2.65 -8.67 -1.12
CA GLY A 236 2.90 -9.86 -1.92
C GLY A 236 1.62 -10.68 -2.20
N SER A 237 0.65 -10.63 -1.29
CA SER A 237 -0.64 -11.31 -1.51
C SER A 237 -1.43 -10.72 -2.67
N VAL A 238 -1.30 -9.40 -2.90
CA VAL A 238 -2.00 -8.64 -3.94
C VAL A 238 -1.22 -8.63 -5.26
N PHE A 239 0.10 -8.40 -5.19
CA PHE A 239 0.93 -8.10 -6.36
C PHE A 239 1.46 -9.29 -7.13
N GLN A 240 1.44 -10.48 -6.53
CA GLN A 240 1.84 -11.71 -7.21
C GLN A 240 0.84 -12.12 -8.31
N PRO A 241 1.25 -12.97 -9.27
CA PRO A 241 0.40 -13.41 -10.38
C PRO A 241 -0.91 -14.08 -9.93
N THR A 242 -2.03 -13.61 -10.50
CA THR A 242 -3.37 -14.16 -10.30
C THR A 242 -4.11 -14.23 -11.64
N TYR A 243 -5.24 -14.93 -11.68
CA TYR A 243 -6.14 -15.00 -12.82
C TYR A 243 -7.35 -14.07 -12.61
N SER A 244 -7.93 -13.57 -13.72
CA SER A 244 -9.17 -12.78 -13.74
C SER A 244 -10.40 -13.64 -13.90
N GLU A 245 -10.39 -14.53 -14.88
CA GLU A 245 -11.53 -15.37 -15.19
C GLU A 245 -11.27 -16.84 -14.87
N GLU A 246 -12.32 -17.55 -14.51
CA GLU A 246 -12.28 -19.00 -14.32
C GLU A 246 -11.94 -19.68 -15.65
N GLY A 247 -10.88 -20.50 -15.64
CA GLY A 247 -10.39 -21.20 -16.85
C GLY A 247 -9.38 -20.42 -17.68
N SER A 248 -8.97 -19.20 -17.27
CA SER A 248 -7.87 -18.51 -17.95
C SER A 248 -6.56 -19.29 -17.82
N SER A 249 -5.89 -19.50 -18.94
CA SER A 249 -4.58 -20.16 -19.01
C SER A 249 -3.40 -19.21 -18.79
N ARG A 250 -3.65 -17.90 -18.62
CA ARG A 250 -2.62 -16.87 -18.50
C ARG A 250 -2.87 -15.98 -17.28
N TYR A 251 -1.81 -15.80 -16.48
CA TYR A 251 -1.81 -14.84 -15.40
C TYR A 251 -2.02 -13.41 -15.92
N ARG A 252 -2.60 -12.55 -15.08
CA ARG A 252 -2.72 -11.11 -15.34
C ARG A 252 -1.36 -10.51 -15.64
N ARG A 253 -1.34 -9.57 -16.58
CA ARG A 253 -0.11 -8.91 -17.03
C ARG A 253 0.13 -7.55 -16.39
N ASN A 254 -0.92 -6.89 -15.92
CA ASN A 254 -0.89 -5.50 -15.45
C ASN A 254 -1.65 -5.30 -14.11
N PRO A 255 -1.17 -5.84 -12.98
CA PRO A 255 -1.91 -5.75 -11.72
C PRO A 255 -2.11 -4.31 -11.23
N LEU A 256 -1.23 -3.36 -11.57
CA LEU A 256 -1.44 -1.95 -11.22
C LEU A 256 -2.62 -1.36 -12.00
N GLY A 257 -2.65 -1.55 -13.32
CA GLY A 257 -3.77 -1.11 -14.14
C GLY A 257 -5.08 -1.75 -13.73
N ASP A 258 -5.07 -3.07 -13.52
CA ASP A 258 -6.26 -3.80 -13.10
C ASP A 258 -6.75 -3.30 -11.72
N LEU A 259 -5.86 -3.01 -10.75
CA LEU A 259 -6.28 -2.44 -9.47
C LEU A 259 -6.89 -1.06 -9.63
N MET A 260 -6.29 -0.19 -10.45
CA MET A 260 -6.77 1.17 -10.64
C MET A 260 -8.12 1.21 -11.34
N GLU A 261 -8.27 0.46 -12.43
CA GLU A 261 -9.52 0.32 -13.16
C GLU A 261 -10.66 -0.16 -12.26
N ASN A 262 -10.39 -1.17 -11.42
CA ASN A 262 -11.42 -1.76 -10.57
C ASN A 262 -11.69 -0.99 -9.27
N LEU A 263 -10.74 -0.20 -8.76
CA LEU A 263 -10.85 0.38 -7.41
C LEU A 263 -10.92 1.91 -7.38
N VAL A 264 -10.52 2.59 -8.44
CA VAL A 264 -10.48 4.06 -8.52
C VAL A 264 -11.41 4.53 -9.64
N PRO A 265 -12.75 4.40 -9.48
CA PRO A 265 -13.70 4.79 -10.51
C PRO A 265 -13.81 6.31 -10.68
N HIS A 266 -13.37 7.09 -9.69
CA HIS A 266 -13.40 8.54 -9.73
C HIS A 266 -12.10 9.13 -9.14
N PRO A 267 -11.49 10.16 -9.78
CA PRO A 267 -10.21 10.73 -9.34
C PRO A 267 -10.21 11.32 -7.93
N GLU A 268 -11.35 11.65 -7.35
CA GLU A 268 -11.41 12.15 -5.96
C GLU A 268 -11.18 11.04 -4.93
N PHE A 269 -11.49 9.79 -5.27
CA PHE A 269 -11.43 8.65 -4.35
C PHE A 269 -10.24 7.74 -4.68
N LYS A 270 -9.04 8.16 -4.27
CA LYS A 270 -7.78 7.45 -4.58
C LYS A 270 -7.25 6.53 -3.47
N MET A 271 -7.86 6.55 -2.27
CA MET A 271 -7.34 5.83 -1.11
C MET A 271 -7.77 4.36 -1.10
N LEU A 272 -6.78 3.47 -1.09
CA LEU A 272 -6.96 2.02 -1.08
C LEU A 272 -6.42 1.44 0.24
N GLY A 273 -7.23 0.60 0.88
CA GLY A 273 -6.85 -0.16 2.07
C GLY A 273 -6.71 -1.64 1.77
N VAL A 274 -5.77 -2.33 2.43
CA VAL A 274 -5.56 -3.79 2.29
C VAL A 274 -5.91 -4.50 3.59
N ARG A 275 -6.59 -5.63 3.48
CA ARG A 275 -6.87 -6.55 4.59
C ARG A 275 -6.51 -7.96 4.16
N ASN A 276 -5.80 -8.70 5.01
CA ASN A 276 -5.37 -10.06 4.73
C ASN A 276 -5.82 -11.01 5.82
N ILE A 277 -6.23 -12.20 5.39
CA ILE A 277 -6.49 -13.33 6.27
C ILE A 277 -6.02 -14.66 5.62
N PRO A 278 -5.67 -15.67 6.42
CA PRO A 278 -5.38 -15.56 7.85
C PRO A 278 -4.08 -14.78 8.12
N GLN A 279 -3.93 -14.28 9.34
CA GLN A 279 -2.66 -13.74 9.86
C GLN A 279 -2.40 -14.37 11.22
N MET A 280 -1.35 -15.20 11.32
CA MET A 280 -1.02 -15.88 12.58
C MET A 280 0.44 -16.32 12.61
N SER A 281 0.91 -16.67 13.81
CA SER A 281 2.25 -17.26 13.99
C SER A 281 2.37 -18.65 13.34
N GLU A 282 3.59 -19.04 12.96
CA GLU A 282 3.87 -20.37 12.40
C GLU A 282 3.50 -21.51 13.36
N HIS A 283 3.65 -21.28 14.67
CA HIS A 283 3.25 -22.25 15.69
C HIS A 283 1.74 -22.50 15.69
N SER A 284 0.93 -21.47 15.43
CA SER A 284 -0.53 -21.59 15.38
C SER A 284 -1.01 -22.19 14.06
N LEU A 285 -0.26 -21.95 12.97
CA LEU A 285 -0.58 -22.45 11.64
C LEU A 285 -0.67 -23.98 11.60
N ALA A 286 0.24 -24.68 12.30
CA ALA A 286 0.27 -26.15 12.34
C ALA A 286 -1.00 -26.80 12.94
N TYR A 287 -1.77 -26.05 13.73
CA TYR A 287 -2.99 -26.52 14.39
C TYR A 287 -4.27 -25.90 13.82
N SER A 288 -4.13 -25.10 12.75
CA SER A 288 -5.24 -24.36 12.15
C SER A 288 -5.74 -25.04 10.88
N THR A 289 -7.06 -25.06 10.70
CA THR A 289 -7.69 -25.53 9.47
C THR A 289 -8.55 -24.41 8.89
N PHE A 290 -8.44 -24.21 7.57
CA PHE A 290 -9.11 -23.11 6.90
C PHE A 290 -10.20 -23.60 5.94
N THR A 291 -11.38 -23.02 6.08
CA THR A 291 -12.49 -23.17 5.15
C THR A 291 -12.74 -21.85 4.45
N TRP A 292 -13.08 -21.87 3.16
CA TRP A 292 -13.40 -20.64 2.41
C TRP A 292 -14.57 -19.90 3.04
N ALA A 293 -15.62 -20.61 3.46
CA ALA A 293 -16.76 -20.02 4.15
C ALA A 293 -16.35 -19.29 5.44
N GLY A 294 -15.45 -19.88 6.25
CA GLY A 294 -14.93 -19.27 7.47
C GLY A 294 -14.13 -18.00 7.17
N LEU A 295 -13.13 -18.10 6.28
CA LEU A 295 -12.28 -16.97 5.91
C LEU A 295 -13.11 -15.82 5.33
N LEU A 296 -13.93 -16.09 4.31
CA LEU A 296 -14.72 -15.06 3.63
C LEU A 296 -15.75 -14.39 4.54
N LYS A 297 -16.33 -15.12 5.50
CA LYS A 297 -17.20 -14.55 6.52
C LYS A 297 -16.46 -13.52 7.38
N HIS A 298 -15.25 -13.84 7.84
CA HIS A 298 -14.45 -12.92 8.66
C HIS A 298 -13.99 -11.73 7.82
N LEU A 299 -13.49 -11.95 6.60
CA LEU A 299 -13.05 -10.87 5.71
C LEU A 299 -14.19 -9.89 5.37
N ARG A 300 -15.39 -10.41 5.10
CA ARG A 300 -16.58 -9.59 4.87
C ARG A 300 -16.93 -8.77 6.11
N GLN A 301 -16.94 -9.38 7.30
CA GLN A 301 -17.25 -8.63 8.50
C GLN A 301 -16.18 -7.58 8.82
N MET A 302 -14.90 -7.88 8.55
CA MET A 302 -13.82 -6.89 8.67
C MET A 302 -14.02 -5.69 7.74
N LEU A 303 -14.51 -5.92 6.52
CA LEU A 303 -14.88 -4.83 5.61
C LEU A 303 -16.01 -3.97 6.22
N ILE A 304 -17.10 -4.62 6.65
CA ILE A 304 -18.32 -3.98 7.17
C ILE A 304 -18.03 -3.14 8.42
N SER A 305 -17.25 -3.68 9.37
CA SER A 305 -16.94 -3.03 10.64
C SER A 305 -15.66 -2.20 10.61
N ASN A 306 -15.06 -1.99 9.43
CA ASN A 306 -13.74 -1.38 9.27
C ASN A 306 -12.63 -1.99 10.15
N ALA A 307 -12.72 -3.27 10.50
CA ALA A 307 -11.69 -3.93 11.30
C ALA A 307 -10.43 -4.16 10.44
N LYS A 308 -9.27 -3.94 11.05
CA LYS A 308 -7.96 -4.14 10.41
C LYS A 308 -7.43 -5.57 10.59
N MET A 309 -8.00 -6.32 11.54
CA MET A 309 -7.62 -7.69 11.88
C MET A 309 -8.81 -8.45 12.50
N GLU A 310 -8.77 -9.79 12.52
CA GLU A 310 -9.89 -10.65 12.94
C GLU A 310 -10.36 -10.40 14.39
N GLU A 311 -9.44 -10.21 15.34
CA GLU A 311 -9.80 -9.90 16.73
C GLU A 311 -10.46 -8.52 16.92
N GLY A 312 -10.35 -7.64 15.92
CA GLY A 312 -10.95 -6.30 15.94
C GLY A 312 -12.36 -6.24 15.36
N ILE A 313 -12.93 -7.38 14.94
CA ILE A 313 -14.22 -7.44 14.29
C ILE A 313 -15.35 -7.07 15.27
N ASP A 314 -16.17 -6.10 14.89
CA ASP A 314 -17.46 -5.86 15.52
C ASP A 314 -18.56 -6.59 14.74
N TRP A 315 -19.08 -7.67 15.32
CA TRP A 315 -20.13 -8.51 14.73
C TRP A 315 -21.54 -7.90 14.82
N GLN A 316 -21.70 -6.79 15.54
CA GLN A 316 -22.98 -6.08 15.66
C GLN A 316 -23.21 -5.14 14.48
N VAL A 317 -22.15 -4.68 13.80
CA VAL A 317 -22.25 -3.82 12.62
C VAL A 317 -22.86 -4.61 11.45
N ARG A 318 -23.87 -4.03 10.80
CA ARG A 318 -24.57 -4.62 9.65
C ARG A 318 -24.67 -3.59 8.52
N PRO A 319 -24.74 -4.04 7.25
CA PRO A 319 -25.06 -3.15 6.14
C PRO A 319 -26.43 -2.47 6.36
N PRO A 320 -26.62 -1.24 5.85
CA PRO A 320 -27.89 -0.54 5.92
C PRO A 320 -28.98 -1.33 5.18
N LEU A 321 -30.21 -1.30 5.72
CA LEU A 321 -31.36 -1.95 5.07
C LEU A 321 -31.75 -1.17 3.80
N PRO A 322 -31.99 -1.86 2.66
CA PRO A 322 -32.43 -1.19 1.44
C PRO A 322 -33.73 -0.41 1.66
N GLY A 323 -33.74 0.90 1.35
CA GLY A 323 -34.96 1.72 1.32
C GLY A 323 -35.26 2.59 2.56
N LEU A 324 -34.39 2.63 3.58
CA LEU A 324 -34.46 3.69 4.61
C LEU A 324 -33.44 4.80 4.29
N PRO A 325 -33.83 6.09 4.36
CA PRO A 325 -32.85 7.18 4.23
C PRO A 325 -31.81 7.09 5.35
N THR A 326 -30.55 7.35 5.00
CA THR A 326 -29.46 7.60 5.94
C THR A 326 -29.90 8.67 6.93
N ARG A 327 -30.19 8.23 8.16
CA ARG A 327 -30.87 9.06 9.16
C ARG A 327 -29.96 10.23 9.52
N GLY A 328 -30.34 11.43 9.09
CA GLY A 328 -29.64 12.66 9.41
C GLY A 328 -29.52 12.88 10.92
N LYS A 329 -28.31 13.28 11.35
CA LYS A 329 -27.95 13.89 12.64
C LYS A 329 -28.69 13.32 13.87
N MET A 330 -28.18 12.25 14.50
CA MET A 330 -28.61 11.87 15.86
C MET A 330 -27.48 11.30 16.75
N SER A 331 -27.08 12.11 17.73
CA SER A 331 -26.53 11.78 19.06
C SER A 331 -25.19 11.01 19.21
N LEU A 332 -24.30 11.66 19.96
CA LEU A 332 -22.87 11.39 20.26
C LEU A 332 -22.51 10.10 21.04
N ASN A 333 -23.34 9.04 21.05
CA ASN A 333 -23.03 7.83 21.83
C ASN A 333 -22.99 6.57 20.95
N LYS A 334 -21.77 6.18 20.54
CA LYS A 334 -21.38 4.95 19.82
C LYS A 334 -22.28 4.61 18.63
N GLU A 335 -22.15 5.37 17.55
CA GLU A 335 -22.65 4.92 16.26
C GLU A 335 -21.84 3.69 15.81
N LEU A 336 -22.53 2.55 15.66
CA LEU A 336 -22.02 1.36 14.96
C LEU A 336 -21.86 1.75 13.48
N HIS A 337 -20.79 2.49 13.16
CA HIS A 337 -20.62 3.07 11.83
C HIS A 337 -20.28 1.96 10.83
N PHE A 338 -21.20 1.73 9.91
CA PHE A 338 -21.00 0.87 8.76
C PHE A 338 -19.95 1.48 7.83
N ASN A 339 -19.02 0.68 7.30
CA ASN A 339 -18.01 1.16 6.36
C ASN A 339 -18.48 0.96 4.92
N THR A 340 -18.97 2.04 4.29
CA THR A 340 -19.39 2.01 2.89
C THR A 340 -18.17 1.89 1.97
N SER A 341 -18.22 0.95 1.03
CA SER A 341 -17.22 0.77 -0.02
C SER A 341 -17.67 1.43 -1.32
N ILE A 342 -16.74 2.01 -2.07
CA ILE A 342 -16.96 2.36 -3.47
C ILE A 342 -16.77 1.11 -4.32
N ALA A 343 -15.59 0.48 -4.18
CA ALA A 343 -15.24 -0.71 -4.93
C ALA A 343 -14.26 -1.58 -4.15
N ASN A 344 -14.33 -2.89 -4.41
CA ASN A 344 -13.60 -3.92 -3.71
C ASN A 344 -13.00 -4.93 -4.70
N THR A 345 -11.76 -5.33 -4.44
CA THR A 345 -11.09 -6.41 -5.16
C THR A 345 -10.69 -7.49 -4.17
N VAL A 346 -11.24 -8.70 -4.35
CA VAL A 346 -10.95 -9.86 -3.51
C VAL A 346 -9.95 -10.77 -4.21
N VAL A 347 -8.81 -11.01 -3.57
CA VAL A 347 -7.74 -11.89 -4.06
C VAL A 347 -7.73 -13.19 -3.26
N LEU A 348 -8.04 -14.31 -3.90
CA LEU A 348 -8.11 -15.64 -3.29
C LEU A 348 -6.98 -16.52 -3.79
N ARG A 349 -6.32 -17.21 -2.86
CA ARG A 349 -5.12 -18.00 -3.16
C ARG A 349 -5.12 -19.31 -2.41
N GLY A 350 -4.88 -20.40 -3.12
CA GLY A 350 -4.69 -21.73 -2.53
C GLY A 350 -5.72 -22.77 -2.94
N LYS A 351 -5.86 -23.82 -2.13
CA LYS A 351 -6.61 -25.03 -2.49
C LYS A 351 -8.10 -24.76 -2.70
N ASP A 352 -8.68 -25.43 -3.69
CA ASP A 352 -10.12 -25.40 -3.98
C ASP A 352 -10.66 -23.97 -4.16
N VAL A 353 -9.86 -23.04 -4.69
CA VAL A 353 -10.22 -21.61 -4.80
C VAL A 353 -11.53 -21.37 -5.57
N HIS A 354 -11.89 -22.27 -6.49
CA HIS A 354 -13.13 -22.21 -7.27
C HIS A 354 -14.38 -22.54 -6.44
N SER A 355 -14.23 -23.21 -5.29
CA SER A 355 -15.33 -23.50 -4.36
C SER A 355 -15.68 -22.31 -3.44
N ALA A 356 -14.92 -21.22 -3.51
CA ALA A 356 -15.08 -20.06 -2.65
C ALA A 356 -16.34 -19.26 -3.02
N ASP A 357 -17.34 -19.26 -2.14
CA ASP A 357 -18.58 -18.49 -2.31
C ASP A 357 -18.41 -17.01 -1.93
N LEU A 358 -18.54 -16.14 -2.92
CA LEU A 358 -18.43 -14.68 -2.79
C LEU A 358 -19.79 -13.97 -2.83
N GLY A 359 -20.91 -14.71 -2.74
CA GLY A 359 -22.26 -14.13 -2.76
C GLY A 359 -22.45 -13.02 -1.71
N GLY A 360 -21.85 -13.17 -0.53
CA GLY A 360 -21.89 -12.15 0.51
C GLY A 360 -21.20 -10.83 0.16
N PHE A 361 -20.21 -10.83 -0.75
CA PHE A 361 -19.55 -9.61 -1.23
C PHE A 361 -20.30 -8.93 -2.36
N LYS A 362 -21.27 -9.61 -3.00
CA LYS A 362 -22.11 -9.04 -4.07
C LYS A 362 -23.31 -8.26 -3.55
N ASP A 363 -23.45 -8.15 -2.23
CA ASP A 363 -24.52 -7.43 -1.57
C ASP A 363 -24.45 -5.92 -1.91
N PRO A 364 -25.43 -5.35 -2.65
CA PRO A 364 -25.41 -3.95 -3.05
C PRO A 364 -25.35 -2.98 -1.88
N ALA A 365 -25.85 -3.37 -0.69
CA ALA A 365 -25.80 -2.54 0.51
C ALA A 365 -24.36 -2.33 1.04
N LEU A 366 -23.38 -3.08 0.52
CA LEU A 366 -21.97 -2.84 0.82
C LEU A 366 -21.39 -1.63 0.09
N TYR A 367 -22.05 -1.23 -1.00
CA TYR A 367 -21.52 -0.31 -1.96
C TYR A 367 -22.30 0.99 -2.01
N THR A 368 -21.65 2.01 -2.54
CA THR A 368 -22.30 3.27 -2.87
C THR A 368 -23.35 3.10 -3.96
N SER A 369 -24.43 3.88 -3.91
CA SER A 369 -25.57 3.74 -4.84
C SER A 369 -25.31 4.18 -6.29
N TRP A 370 -24.19 4.86 -6.56
CA TRP A 370 -23.87 5.44 -7.86
C TRP A 370 -23.00 4.55 -8.75
N LEU A 371 -22.45 3.46 -8.21
CA LEU A 371 -21.74 2.44 -8.98
C LEU A 371 -22.59 1.18 -9.04
N GLU A 372 -22.69 0.57 -10.22
CA GLU A 372 -23.43 -0.68 -10.38
C GLU A 372 -22.78 -1.80 -9.56
N PRO A 373 -23.54 -2.61 -8.81
CA PRO A 373 -22.97 -3.64 -7.93
C PRO A 373 -22.08 -4.67 -8.64
N GLY A 374 -22.31 -4.89 -9.94
CA GLY A 374 -21.50 -5.78 -10.77
C GLY A 374 -20.10 -5.23 -11.08
N GLU A 375 -19.93 -3.91 -11.10
CA GLU A 375 -18.65 -3.23 -11.35
C GLU A 375 -17.90 -2.96 -10.04
N ALA A 376 -18.62 -2.86 -8.93
CA ALA A 376 -18.04 -2.58 -7.62
C ALA A 376 -17.26 -3.75 -6.99
N LEU A 377 -17.38 -4.97 -7.51
CA LEU A 377 -16.66 -6.15 -7.04
C LEU A 377 -15.86 -6.81 -8.16
N SER A 378 -14.55 -6.85 -7.99
CA SER A 378 -13.66 -7.66 -8.82
C SER A 378 -13.04 -8.82 -8.02
N VAL A 379 -12.81 -9.95 -8.68
CA VAL A 379 -12.37 -11.21 -8.02
C VAL A 379 -11.17 -11.79 -8.74
N TRP A 380 -10.14 -12.09 -7.94
CA TRP A 380 -8.83 -12.51 -8.41
C TRP A 380 -8.53 -13.86 -7.77
N ARG A 381 -8.10 -14.85 -8.55
CA ARG A 381 -7.92 -16.21 -8.03
C ARG A 381 -6.62 -16.84 -8.48
N THR A 382 -6.04 -17.70 -7.66
CA THR A 382 -4.97 -18.63 -8.04
C THR A 382 -5.00 -19.87 -7.16
N GLN A 383 -4.73 -21.04 -7.72
CA GLN A 383 -4.62 -22.29 -6.93
C GLN A 383 -3.33 -22.36 -6.11
N ARG A 384 -2.38 -21.47 -6.40
CA ARG A 384 -1.11 -21.41 -5.70
C ARG A 384 -1.29 -20.84 -4.30
N ALA A 385 -0.84 -21.59 -3.30
CA ALA A 385 -0.75 -21.13 -1.91
C ALA A 385 0.16 -19.90 -1.79
N PHE A 386 0.03 -19.15 -0.69
CA PHE A 386 0.85 -17.98 -0.40
C PHE A 386 1.33 -18.04 1.05
N SER A 387 2.63 -17.80 1.27
CA SER A 387 3.25 -17.73 2.61
C SER A 387 2.87 -18.89 3.54
N LYS A 388 2.99 -20.13 3.06
CA LYS A 388 2.68 -21.39 3.78
C LYS A 388 1.19 -21.63 4.09
N TYR A 389 0.30 -20.69 3.81
CA TYR A 389 -1.14 -20.88 4.01
C TYR A 389 -1.76 -21.69 2.87
N GLU A 390 -2.42 -22.80 3.20
CA GLU A 390 -3.16 -23.63 2.22
C GLU A 390 -4.28 -22.83 1.53
N LYS A 391 -4.90 -21.88 2.25
CA LYS A 391 -5.91 -20.95 1.76
C LYS A 391 -5.66 -19.58 2.37
N SER A 392 -5.66 -18.55 1.53
CA SER A 392 -5.55 -17.15 1.97
C SER A 392 -6.43 -16.25 1.10
N ALA A 393 -6.87 -15.16 1.71
CA ALA A 393 -7.68 -14.14 1.05
C ALA A 393 -7.14 -12.75 1.42
N ALA A 394 -7.01 -11.89 0.42
CA ALA A 394 -6.75 -10.47 0.58
C ALA A 394 -7.91 -9.67 0.00
N LEU A 395 -8.22 -8.53 0.63
CA LEU A 395 -9.22 -7.58 0.19
C LEU A 395 -8.55 -6.23 0.03
N VAL A 396 -8.55 -5.70 -1.18
CA VAL A 396 -8.20 -4.32 -1.46
C VAL A 396 -9.50 -3.55 -1.65
N SER A 397 -9.70 -2.49 -0.87
CA SER A 397 -10.97 -1.75 -0.84
C SER A 397 -10.73 -0.25 -0.94
N ASN A 398 -11.51 0.42 -1.78
CA ASN A 398 -11.72 1.86 -1.71
C ASN A 398 -12.99 2.11 -0.89
N SER A 399 -12.85 2.66 0.32
CA SER A 399 -13.95 2.76 1.29
C SER A 399 -13.69 3.89 2.29
N GLN A 400 -14.59 4.07 3.25
CA GLN A 400 -14.47 5.04 4.34
C GLN A 400 -13.39 4.70 5.38
N PHE A 401 -12.57 3.66 5.13
CA PHE A 401 -11.65 3.10 6.12
C PHE A 401 -10.65 4.08 6.74
N LEU A 402 -10.32 5.15 6.02
CA LEU A 402 -9.31 6.15 6.39
C LEU A 402 -9.89 7.50 6.84
N VAL A 403 -11.22 7.67 6.81
CA VAL A 403 -11.89 8.95 7.14
C VAL A 403 -11.49 9.44 8.53
N GLN A 404 -11.60 8.57 9.54
CA GLN A 404 -11.29 8.93 10.91
C GLN A 404 -9.78 9.20 11.14
N PRO A 405 -8.85 8.34 10.69
CA PRO A 405 -7.42 8.64 10.75
C PRO A 405 -7.05 9.96 10.07
N LEU A 406 -7.59 10.22 8.87
CA LEU A 406 -7.33 11.43 8.10
C LEU A 406 -7.83 12.69 8.82
N ASP A 407 -9.09 12.69 9.25
CA ASP A 407 -9.70 13.80 9.99
C ASP A 407 -8.94 14.11 11.29
N MET A 408 -8.45 13.08 12.00
CA MET A 408 -7.62 13.26 13.18
C MET A 408 -6.26 13.92 12.86
N ILE A 409 -5.58 13.51 11.78
CA ILE A 409 -4.30 14.14 11.40
C ILE A 409 -4.52 15.59 10.95
N VAL A 410 -5.56 15.85 10.15
CA VAL A 410 -5.94 17.20 9.70
C VAL A 410 -6.22 18.10 10.91
N GLY A 411 -7.06 17.64 11.85
CA GLY A 411 -7.36 18.40 13.07
C GLY A 411 -6.14 18.66 13.95
N LYS A 412 -5.23 17.68 14.11
CA LYS A 412 -3.97 17.87 14.84
C LYS A 412 -3.06 18.89 14.15
N ALA A 413 -2.92 18.81 12.83
CA ALA A 413 -2.13 19.77 12.05
C ALA A 413 -2.74 21.18 12.13
N TRP A 414 -4.08 21.31 12.04
CA TRP A 414 -4.76 22.59 12.16
C TRP A 414 -4.54 23.25 13.52
N ASN A 415 -4.62 22.48 14.61
CA ASN A 415 -4.35 22.99 15.96
C ASN A 415 -2.91 23.51 16.11
N MET A 416 -1.94 22.82 15.51
CA MET A 416 -0.55 23.29 15.46
C MET A 416 -0.44 24.58 14.64
N PHE A 417 -1.14 24.64 13.51
CA PHE A 417 -1.10 25.77 12.58
C PHE A 417 -1.72 27.03 13.18
N ALA A 418 -2.89 26.91 13.80
CA ALA A 418 -3.58 27.99 14.49
C ALA A 418 -2.73 28.60 15.63
N SER A 419 -1.88 27.77 16.25
CA SER A 419 -0.92 28.21 17.29
C SER A 419 0.40 28.74 16.72
N LYS A 420 0.54 28.79 15.39
CA LYS A 420 1.80 29.07 14.66
C LYS A 420 3.00 28.21 15.10
N ALA A 421 2.72 27.02 15.62
CA ALA A 421 3.75 26.13 16.13
C ALA A 421 4.56 25.56 14.95
N TYR A 422 5.89 25.65 15.03
CA TYR A 422 6.87 25.10 14.07
C TYR A 422 6.77 25.58 12.60
N ILE A 423 5.84 26.48 12.24
CA ILE A 423 5.68 27.00 10.87
C ILE A 423 6.98 27.61 10.33
N HIS A 424 7.72 28.33 11.18
CA HIS A 424 9.01 28.94 10.81
C HIS A 424 10.07 27.93 10.29
N GLN A 425 9.94 26.65 10.63
CA GLN A 425 10.82 25.60 10.11
C GLN A 425 10.55 25.28 8.64
N TYR A 426 9.33 25.53 8.16
CA TYR A 426 8.88 25.29 6.79
C TYR A 426 9.08 26.54 5.93
N THR A 427 8.71 27.72 6.43
CA THR A 427 8.90 29.00 5.71
C THR A 427 10.36 29.30 5.44
N LYS A 428 11.27 28.86 6.31
CA LYS A 428 12.73 28.93 6.06
C LYS A 428 13.15 28.28 4.73
N PHE A 429 12.38 27.30 4.24
CA PHE A 429 12.65 26.56 3.01
C PHE A 429 11.60 26.86 1.91
N GLY A 430 10.90 27.99 2.02
CA GLY A 430 10.01 28.51 0.97
C GLY A 430 8.61 27.88 0.93
N ILE A 431 8.16 27.24 2.01
CA ILE A 431 6.76 26.82 2.16
C ILE A 431 6.03 27.87 3.01
N GLU A 432 5.11 28.58 2.37
CA GLU A 432 4.38 29.71 2.96
C GLU A 432 3.13 29.24 3.73
N GLU A 433 2.53 30.13 4.53
CA GLU A 433 1.29 29.82 5.25
C GLU A 433 0.13 29.46 4.29
N GLU A 434 0.14 30.00 3.07
CA GLU A 434 -0.87 29.72 2.03
C GLU A 434 -0.82 28.25 1.55
N ASP A 435 0.39 27.67 1.39
CA ASP A 435 0.55 26.26 0.99
C ASP A 435 -0.08 25.29 2.00
N PHE A 436 -0.03 25.65 3.29
CA PHE A 436 -0.70 24.90 4.34
C PHE A 436 -2.22 25.01 4.22
N LEU A 437 -2.75 26.22 4.02
CA LEU A 437 -4.20 26.45 3.88
C LEU A 437 -4.78 25.73 2.67
N ASP A 438 -4.06 25.72 1.55
CA ASP A 438 -4.45 24.96 0.35
C ASP A 438 -4.46 23.46 0.63
N SER A 439 -3.46 22.97 1.37
CA SER A 439 -3.38 21.57 1.76
C SER A 439 -4.49 21.17 2.74
N PHE A 440 -4.84 22.03 3.69
CA PHE A 440 -5.99 21.82 4.57
C PHE A 440 -7.29 21.75 3.78
N THR A 441 -7.52 22.74 2.92
CA THR A 441 -8.75 22.83 2.10
C THR A 441 -8.95 21.58 1.26
N LEU A 442 -7.90 21.13 0.55
CA LEU A 442 -7.95 19.93 -0.26
C LEU A 442 -8.28 18.68 0.57
N LEU A 443 -7.62 18.50 1.71
CA LEU A 443 -7.81 17.29 2.53
C LEU A 443 -9.14 17.31 3.29
N GLU A 444 -9.63 18.46 3.71
CA GLU A 444 -10.97 18.62 4.29
C GLU A 444 -12.06 18.28 3.26
N GLN A 445 -11.88 18.70 2.00
CA GLN A 445 -12.76 18.29 0.90
C GLN A 445 -12.73 16.77 0.72
N VAL A 446 -11.55 16.15 0.67
CA VAL A 446 -11.41 14.69 0.58
C VAL A 446 -12.14 13.99 1.73
N VAL A 447 -11.95 14.45 2.97
CA VAL A 447 -12.65 13.92 4.15
C VAL A 447 -14.16 14.04 3.98
N ALA A 448 -14.66 15.19 3.54
CA ALA A 448 -16.08 15.43 3.31
C ALA A 448 -16.65 14.50 2.23
N SER A 449 -15.93 14.33 1.12
CA SER A 449 -16.34 13.46 0.02
C SER A 449 -16.42 11.99 0.45
N TYR A 450 -15.42 11.49 1.18
CA TYR A 450 -15.48 10.12 1.72
C TYR A 450 -16.58 9.96 2.81
N ARG A 451 -16.83 10.98 3.64
CA ARG A 451 -17.92 10.96 4.64
C ARG A 451 -19.31 10.86 4.01
N ASN A 452 -19.47 11.39 2.80
CA ASN A 452 -20.75 11.44 2.10
C ASN A 452 -21.02 10.22 1.19
N LEU A 453 -20.15 9.19 1.23
CA LEU A 453 -20.33 7.94 0.48
C LEU A 453 -21.56 7.13 0.91
#